data_AF-A0A850GJI7-F1
#
_entry.id   AF-A0A850GJI7-F1
#
_cell.length_a   1.000
_cell.length_b   1.000
_cell.length_c   1.000
_cell.angle_alpha   90.00
_cell.angle_beta   90.00
_cell.angle_gamma   90.00
#
_symmetry.space_group_name_H-M   'P 1'
#
loop_
_entity.id
_entity.type
_entity.pdbx_description
1 polymer ?
#
loop_
_entity_poly.entity_id
_entity_poly.type
_entity_poly.pdbx_seq_one_letter_code
_entity_poly.pdbx_strand_id
1 'polypeptide(L)'
;MGIAAVTSLAPSACSLDAEPSDPCGAIDFTPTTARSLEDASTVMTLSRGDGWITILRACPELLGCAAELRVQRLYVGAEPDQLLLSGSGRWLSYRVGASLFRVDLEADSITPQGGPGDVGELVGSLRGGDWIVYRSWGEAGPAGGTDESELWAYYLGELPDTEDLTERPHFRLDAGLDLRVAALGHRHVVARRLLGDGREELYLIRVAPARNHDVLGGTEIGVPLELASGQRFSRILITEGPSPRELGESEEFLDELPLDVEVVATSGGRVGTNGPGTPITRVFRVSDRQLVDTIHGADVRTSMAALEDVQGLSAVSPDGSHLIYLTERGSLALHDLEDQRSCMLRPAASGFEHVLAGFGADGTIYFESIEGSGKDQVYAYDAATRELTPLTHDEDDFWRLYAVPPAPHVDEDGRVSPWVVVANAGLYAAQALAPPRKLDYGEAGFLPRGDAGLWLLEAADTDTAHRLSLRRIQPQSGPSLALTFDTQSADPSVEFVELPDPNDPNDPNGGQMLGARALEGTLDEEQDDPVLGERFTMTYGSSHQVCVSASQATNATTPWSGRCSNEDRQTLYLDTGLPEGEQPR
;
A
#
# COMPACT_ATOMS: atom_id res chain seq x y z
N MET A 1 -47.48 -3.29 -47.05
CA MET A 1 -47.02 -4.68 -46.81
C MET A 1 -45.67 -4.83 -47.47
N GLY A 2 -44.60 -4.82 -46.68
CA GLY A 2 -43.22 -5.05 -47.13
C GLY A 2 -42.51 -5.78 -46.00
N ILE A 3 -42.03 -6.98 -46.31
CA ILE A 3 -41.50 -7.98 -45.37
C ILE A 3 -40.15 -7.50 -44.83
N ALA A 4 -40.00 -7.51 -43.50
CA ALA A 4 -38.75 -7.25 -42.81
C ALA A 4 -37.75 -8.38 -43.10
N ALA A 5 -36.56 -8.02 -43.58
CA ALA A 5 -35.43 -8.93 -43.65
C ALA A 5 -34.77 -8.98 -42.26
N VAL A 6 -35.02 -10.08 -41.53
CA VAL A 6 -34.25 -10.46 -40.35
C VAL A 6 -32.88 -10.94 -40.85
N THR A 7 -31.85 -10.16 -40.60
CA THR A 7 -30.46 -10.58 -40.81
C THR A 7 -30.01 -11.27 -39.52
N SER A 8 -29.92 -12.59 -39.55
CA SER A 8 -29.29 -13.39 -38.50
C SER A 8 -27.79 -13.12 -38.50
N LEU A 9 -27.27 -12.55 -37.42
CA LEU A 9 -25.84 -12.56 -37.13
C LEU A 9 -25.44 -13.99 -36.73
N ALA A 10 -24.52 -14.57 -37.50
CA ALA A 10 -23.84 -15.80 -37.15
C ALA A 10 -22.87 -15.54 -35.98
N PRO A 11 -22.63 -16.51 -35.08
CA PRO A 11 -21.62 -16.38 -34.05
C PRO A 11 -20.24 -16.39 -34.71
N SER A 12 -19.57 -15.25 -34.75
CA SER A 12 -18.14 -15.20 -35.03
C SER A 12 -17.42 -15.73 -33.81
N ALA A 13 -16.56 -16.74 -34.02
CA ALA A 13 -15.63 -17.25 -33.04
C ALA A 13 -14.86 -16.09 -32.38
N CYS A 14 -14.79 -16.11 -31.04
CA CYS A 14 -13.98 -15.21 -30.24
C CYS A 14 -12.52 -15.29 -30.73
N SER A 15 -12.06 -14.22 -31.36
CA SER A 15 -10.64 -14.01 -31.62
C SER A 15 -10.05 -13.45 -30.33
N LEU A 16 -9.17 -14.21 -29.68
CA LEU A 16 -8.37 -13.79 -28.51
C LEU A 16 -7.42 -12.61 -28.83
N ASP A 17 -7.29 -12.22 -30.10
CA ASP A 17 -6.53 -11.05 -30.55
C ASP A 17 -7.41 -9.81 -30.85
N ALA A 18 -8.72 -9.87 -30.58
CA ALA A 18 -9.61 -8.74 -30.82
C ALA A 18 -9.72 -7.87 -29.57
N GLU A 19 -9.38 -6.58 -29.70
CA GLU A 19 -9.75 -5.57 -28.70
C GLU A 19 -11.21 -5.77 -28.25
N PRO A 20 -11.53 -5.57 -26.97
CA PRO A 20 -12.90 -5.77 -26.51
C PRO A 20 -13.82 -4.85 -27.33
N SER A 21 -14.79 -5.42 -28.03
CA SER A 21 -15.71 -4.65 -28.89
C SER A 21 -16.92 -4.14 -28.12
N ASP A 22 -17.27 -4.85 -27.05
CA ASP A 22 -18.55 -4.75 -26.38
C ASP A 22 -18.43 -3.85 -25.14
N PRO A 23 -19.39 -2.93 -24.94
CA PRO A 23 -19.42 -2.11 -23.74
C PRO A 23 -19.74 -2.97 -22.51
N CYS A 24 -19.16 -2.62 -21.37
CA CYS A 24 -19.47 -3.30 -20.12
C CYS A 24 -20.94 -3.13 -19.72
N GLY A 25 -21.50 -4.19 -19.12
CA GLY A 25 -22.77 -4.12 -18.39
C GLY A 25 -22.64 -3.27 -17.13
N ALA A 26 -23.73 -3.14 -16.38
CA ALA A 26 -23.62 -2.65 -15.01
C ALA A 26 -22.92 -3.73 -14.16
N ILE A 27 -21.92 -3.34 -13.38
CA ILE A 27 -21.13 -4.24 -12.53
C ILE A 27 -21.03 -3.61 -11.15
N ASP A 28 -21.26 -4.41 -10.11
CA ASP A 28 -21.14 -4.00 -8.72
C ASP A 28 -19.90 -4.65 -8.12
N PHE A 29 -18.92 -3.82 -7.75
CA PHE A 29 -17.65 -4.25 -7.15
C PHE A 29 -17.65 -4.10 -5.62
N THR A 30 -18.81 -3.78 -5.02
CA THR A 30 -18.87 -3.57 -3.58
C THR A 30 -18.43 -4.86 -2.89
N PRO A 31 -17.40 -4.81 -2.03
CA PRO A 31 -16.94 -6.00 -1.34
C PRO A 31 -18.10 -6.57 -0.50
N THR A 32 -18.34 -7.88 -0.63
CA THR A 32 -19.40 -8.58 0.14
C THR A 32 -19.15 -8.54 1.65
N THR A 33 -17.91 -8.22 2.04
CA THR A 33 -17.46 -7.94 3.39
C THR A 33 -16.49 -6.76 3.31
N ALA A 34 -16.98 -5.54 3.53
CA ALA A 34 -16.07 -4.43 3.84
C ALA A 34 -15.38 -4.80 5.16
N ARG A 35 -14.14 -5.33 5.07
CA ARG A 35 -13.33 -5.52 6.28
C ARG A 35 -13.23 -4.18 6.96
N SER A 36 -13.65 -4.15 8.21
CA SER A 36 -13.56 -2.95 9.01
C SER A 36 -12.09 -2.54 9.08
N LEU A 37 -11.76 -1.36 8.55
CA LEU A 37 -10.45 -0.74 8.71
C LEU A 37 -10.16 -0.33 10.17
N GLU A 38 -11.04 -0.68 11.10
CA GLU A 38 -10.96 -0.36 12.53
C GLU A 38 -9.86 -1.13 13.27
N ASP A 39 -9.32 -2.24 12.73
CA ASP A 39 -8.42 -3.12 13.50
C ASP A 39 -6.94 -2.68 13.50
N ALA A 40 -6.48 -1.85 12.55
CA ALA A 40 -5.10 -1.36 12.55
C ALA A 40 -4.95 -0.04 13.34
N SER A 41 -4.68 -0.18 14.64
CA SER A 41 -4.51 0.95 15.57
C SER A 41 -3.23 1.75 15.32
N THR A 42 -2.14 1.13 14.88
CA THR A 42 -0.88 1.84 14.60
C THR A 42 -0.87 2.42 13.19
N VAL A 43 -0.55 3.71 13.07
CA VAL A 43 -0.55 4.38 11.76
C VAL A 43 0.87 4.60 11.25
N MET A 44 1.77 5.04 12.12
CA MET A 44 3.10 5.46 11.69
C MET A 44 4.13 5.29 12.80
N THR A 45 5.35 4.95 12.41
CA THR A 45 6.52 5.00 13.30
C THR A 45 7.62 5.82 12.67
N LEU A 46 8.30 6.62 13.48
CA LEU A 46 9.35 7.51 13.02
C LEU A 46 10.56 7.50 13.94
N SER A 47 11.77 7.57 13.40
CA SER A 47 12.98 7.88 14.17
C SER A 47 13.65 9.13 13.62
N ARG A 48 14.38 9.85 14.47
CA ARG A 48 15.10 11.09 14.12
C ARG A 48 16.61 11.00 14.39
N GLY A 49 17.12 9.80 14.65
CA GLY A 49 18.53 9.57 14.90
C GLY A 49 19.04 9.82 16.32
N ASP A 50 18.16 10.08 17.28
CA ASP A 50 18.51 10.29 18.68
C ASP A 50 18.31 9.04 19.55
N GLY A 51 18.13 7.88 18.92
CA GLY A 51 17.80 6.61 19.59
C GLY A 51 16.36 6.55 20.12
N TRP A 52 15.51 7.51 19.77
CA TRP A 52 14.07 7.44 20.01
C TRP A 52 13.31 7.08 18.74
N ILE A 53 12.23 6.33 18.93
CA ILE A 53 11.20 6.07 17.94
C ILE A 53 9.90 6.68 18.44
N THR A 54 9.29 7.55 17.64
CA THR A 54 7.95 8.08 17.84
C THR A 54 6.94 7.18 17.16
N ILE A 55 5.96 6.67 17.90
CA ILE A 55 4.89 5.80 17.42
C ILE A 55 3.60 6.60 17.46
N LEU A 56 2.93 6.73 16.31
CA LEU A 56 1.62 7.37 16.18
C LEU A 56 0.57 6.28 15.99
N ARG A 57 -0.43 6.28 16.86
CA ARG A 57 -1.57 5.36 16.79
C ARG A 57 -2.87 6.12 16.68
N ALA A 58 -3.76 5.63 15.84
CA ALA A 58 -5.17 5.98 15.90
C ALA A 58 -5.73 5.46 17.23
N CYS A 59 -6.42 6.34 17.94
CA CYS A 59 -7.16 5.98 19.13
C CYS A 59 -8.57 6.57 19.05
N PRO A 60 -9.57 5.79 18.61
CA PRO A 60 -10.94 6.27 18.60
C PRO A 60 -11.43 6.59 20.02
N GLU A 61 -12.22 7.67 20.17
CA GLU A 61 -12.80 8.10 21.46
C GLU A 61 -13.57 6.97 22.17
N LEU A 62 -14.16 6.05 21.39
CA LEU A 62 -14.88 4.87 21.89
C LEU A 62 -14.01 3.92 22.71
N LEU A 63 -12.68 3.99 22.57
CA LEU A 63 -11.69 3.23 23.35
C LEU A 63 -11.16 4.03 24.56
N GLY A 64 -11.81 5.15 24.92
CA GLY A 64 -11.49 5.94 26.11
C GLY A 64 -10.29 6.90 25.94
N CYS A 65 -9.91 7.21 24.70
CA CYS A 65 -8.88 8.21 24.41
C CYS A 65 -9.45 9.62 24.40
N ALA A 66 -8.65 10.57 24.89
CA ALA A 66 -8.99 11.99 24.86
C ALA A 66 -8.75 12.64 23.48
N ALA A 67 -8.01 11.97 22.59
CA ALA A 67 -7.59 12.49 21.30
C ALA A 67 -7.66 11.41 20.20
N GLU A 68 -7.72 11.85 18.94
CA GLU A 68 -7.78 10.97 17.77
C GLU A 68 -6.49 10.16 17.59
N LEU A 69 -5.35 10.76 17.97
CA LEU A 69 -4.04 10.14 17.93
C LEU A 69 -3.41 10.08 19.30
N ARG A 70 -2.71 8.96 19.52
CA ARG A 70 -1.80 8.80 20.63
C ARG A 70 -0.37 8.77 20.09
N VAL A 71 0.47 9.65 20.61
CA VAL A 71 1.91 9.65 20.38
C VAL A 71 2.60 9.00 21.56
N GLN A 72 3.35 7.94 21.26
CA GLN A 72 4.22 7.26 22.21
C GLN A 72 5.67 7.43 21.78
N ARG A 73 6.59 7.48 22.75
CA ARG A 73 8.03 7.49 22.48
C ARG A 73 8.69 6.24 23.05
N LEU A 74 9.41 5.52 22.21
CA LEU A 74 10.17 4.34 22.57
C LEU A 74 11.66 4.65 22.47
N TYR A 75 12.40 4.46 23.57
CA TYR A 75 13.85 4.52 23.54
C TYR A 75 14.42 3.16 23.11
N VAL A 76 15.24 3.17 22.06
CA VAL A 76 15.86 1.96 21.48
C VAL A 76 17.38 1.92 21.67
N GLY A 77 17.96 2.92 22.34
CA GLY A 77 19.38 2.94 22.72
C GLY A 77 20.37 3.28 21.61
N ALA A 78 19.98 3.13 20.35
CA ALA A 78 20.78 3.45 19.18
C ALA A 78 19.89 3.93 18.02
N GLU A 79 20.45 4.74 17.13
CA GLU A 79 19.77 5.18 15.91
C GLU A 79 19.48 3.99 14.98
N PRO A 80 18.21 3.77 14.60
CA PRO A 80 17.85 2.71 13.67
C PRO A 80 18.19 3.11 12.22
N ASP A 81 18.74 2.18 11.45
CA ASP A 81 19.02 2.38 10.01
C ASP A 81 17.77 2.21 9.14
N GLN A 82 16.78 1.45 9.63
CA GLN A 82 15.51 1.14 8.95
C GLN A 82 14.41 0.85 9.98
N LEU A 83 13.17 1.21 9.64
CA LEU A 83 11.95 0.85 10.34
C LEU A 83 11.00 0.10 9.39
N LEU A 84 10.25 -0.85 9.93
CA LEU A 84 9.21 -1.59 9.21
C LEU A 84 8.08 -1.96 10.17
N LEU A 85 6.87 -1.53 9.88
CA LEU A 85 5.65 -2.05 10.52
C LEU A 85 5.19 -3.34 9.82
N SER A 86 4.71 -4.31 10.59
CA SER A 86 4.01 -5.47 10.05
C SER A 86 2.71 -5.07 9.34
N GLY A 87 2.18 -5.94 8.50
CA GLY A 87 0.90 -5.74 7.80
C GLY A 87 -0.27 -5.54 8.77
N SER A 88 -0.23 -6.20 9.93
CA SER A 88 -1.17 -5.97 11.03
C SER A 88 -1.04 -4.60 11.71
N GLY A 89 0.11 -3.92 11.59
CA GLY A 89 0.44 -2.72 12.37
C GLY A 89 0.76 -2.98 13.84
N ARG A 90 0.69 -4.24 14.33
CA ARG A 90 0.99 -4.59 15.72
C ARG A 90 2.50 -4.62 16.01
N TRP A 91 3.32 -5.02 15.05
CA TRP A 91 4.75 -5.21 15.28
C TRP A 91 5.56 -4.15 14.57
N LEU A 92 6.44 -3.50 15.33
CA LEU A 92 7.49 -2.66 14.79
C LEU A 92 8.79 -3.44 14.75
N SER A 93 9.38 -3.55 13.57
CA SER A 93 10.74 -4.04 13.36
C SER A 93 11.68 -2.88 13.05
N TYR A 94 12.86 -2.88 13.67
CA TYR A 94 13.88 -1.89 13.38
C TYR A 94 15.27 -2.52 13.33
N ARG A 95 16.12 -1.98 12.48
CA ARG A 95 17.48 -2.47 12.26
C ARG A 95 18.48 -1.49 12.87
N VAL A 96 19.50 -2.01 13.56
CA VAL A 96 20.66 -1.24 14.01
C VAL A 96 21.92 -2.02 13.60
N GLY A 97 22.67 -1.49 12.65
CA GLY A 97 23.74 -2.23 11.99
C GLY A 97 23.21 -3.50 11.32
N ALA A 98 23.76 -4.65 11.74
CA ALA A 98 23.35 -5.97 11.26
C ALA A 98 22.29 -6.65 12.17
N SER A 99 21.87 -6.00 13.25
CA SER A 99 20.97 -6.58 14.23
C SER A 99 19.53 -6.16 13.97
N LEU A 100 18.62 -7.14 13.96
CA LEU A 100 17.19 -6.87 13.98
C LEU A 100 16.65 -6.83 15.41
N PHE A 101 15.79 -5.87 15.66
CA PHE A 101 14.96 -5.81 16.86
C PHE A 101 13.49 -5.70 16.46
N ARG A 102 12.63 -6.17 17.34
CA ARG A 102 11.18 -6.10 17.17
C ARG A 102 10.50 -5.69 18.46
N VAL A 103 9.34 -5.07 18.32
CA VAL A 103 8.57 -4.53 19.43
C VAL A 103 7.12 -4.89 19.20
N ASP A 104 6.51 -5.54 20.19
CA ASP A 104 5.06 -5.68 20.23
C ASP A 104 4.46 -4.36 20.70
N LEU A 105 3.75 -3.69 19.80
CA LEU A 105 3.13 -2.41 20.11
C LEU A 105 1.88 -2.63 20.98
N GLU A 106 1.25 -3.79 20.98
CA GLU A 106 0.03 -4.03 21.76
C GLU A 106 0.29 -4.65 23.13
N ALA A 107 1.54 -4.98 23.45
CA ALA A 107 1.90 -5.48 24.77
C ALA A 107 1.75 -4.40 25.86
N ASP A 108 1.33 -4.84 27.06
CA ASP A 108 1.24 -4.00 28.27
C ASP A 108 2.57 -3.29 28.60
N SER A 109 3.69 -3.94 28.26
CA SER A 109 5.03 -3.39 28.40
C SER A 109 5.78 -3.47 27.08
N ILE A 110 5.98 -2.29 26.46
CA ILE A 110 6.68 -2.16 25.19
C ILE A 110 8.18 -2.34 25.43
N THR A 111 8.69 -3.55 25.14
CA THR A 111 10.11 -3.89 25.31
C THR A 111 10.69 -4.40 23.99
N PRO A 112 11.84 -3.86 23.55
CA PRO A 112 12.53 -4.41 22.39
C PRO A 112 12.98 -5.85 22.62
N GLN A 113 12.71 -6.69 21.65
CA GLN A 113 13.11 -8.09 21.62
C GLN A 113 14.08 -8.30 20.45
N GLY A 114 15.09 -9.14 20.65
CA GLY A 114 16.00 -9.51 19.57
C GLY A 114 15.28 -10.28 18.45
N GLY A 115 15.74 -10.07 17.22
CA GLY A 115 15.41 -10.87 16.05
C GLY A 115 16.63 -11.60 15.50
N PRO A 116 16.61 -12.02 14.22
CA PRO A 116 17.77 -12.57 13.54
C PRO A 116 18.95 -11.58 13.50
N GLY A 117 20.17 -12.13 13.53
CA GLY A 117 21.40 -11.39 13.22
C GLY A 117 21.65 -11.32 11.71
N ASP A 118 22.71 -10.60 11.33
CA ASP A 118 23.17 -10.46 9.94
C ASP A 118 22.10 -9.92 8.98
N VAL A 119 21.17 -9.11 9.49
CA VAL A 119 20.15 -8.44 8.69
C VAL A 119 20.79 -7.26 7.98
N GLY A 120 20.87 -7.40 6.66
CA GLY A 120 21.41 -6.39 5.77
C GLY A 120 20.39 -5.32 5.40
N GLU A 121 19.16 -5.72 5.10
CA GLU A 121 18.10 -4.81 4.64
C GLU A 121 16.73 -5.37 4.98
N LEU A 122 15.87 -4.57 5.61
CA LEU A 122 14.43 -4.81 5.70
C LEU A 122 13.82 -4.54 4.32
N VAL A 123 13.18 -5.55 3.74
CA VAL A 123 12.64 -5.47 2.36
C VAL A 123 11.17 -5.09 2.38
N GLY A 124 10.38 -5.65 3.30
CA GLY A 124 8.96 -5.34 3.43
C GLY A 124 8.22 -6.28 4.35
N SER A 125 6.96 -5.97 4.65
CA SER A 125 6.04 -6.88 5.34
C SER A 125 5.05 -7.49 4.36
N LEU A 126 4.63 -8.74 4.60
CA LEU A 126 3.40 -9.23 3.96
C LEU A 126 2.23 -8.33 4.33
N ARG A 127 1.25 -8.21 3.41
CA ARG A 127 0.01 -7.45 3.63
C ARG A 127 -0.80 -8.03 4.79
N GLY A 128 -0.73 -9.36 4.93
CA GLY A 128 -1.43 -10.13 5.94
C GLY A 128 -0.52 -10.48 7.11
N GLY A 129 -0.92 -10.06 8.30
CA GLY A 129 -0.36 -10.53 9.56
C GLY A 129 1.04 -10.00 9.88
N ASP A 130 1.85 -10.86 10.49
CA ASP A 130 3.05 -10.48 11.22
C ASP A 130 4.35 -10.99 10.58
N TRP A 131 4.36 -11.14 9.25
CA TRP A 131 5.52 -11.63 8.50
C TRP A 131 6.31 -10.50 7.87
N ILE A 132 7.63 -10.51 8.09
CA ILE A 132 8.55 -9.63 7.37
C ILE A 132 9.47 -10.42 6.44
N VAL A 133 9.88 -9.75 5.38
CA VAL A 133 10.91 -10.18 4.46
C VAL A 133 12.11 -9.27 4.64
N TYR A 134 13.30 -9.87 4.77
CA TYR A 134 14.55 -9.14 4.87
C TYR A 134 15.63 -9.81 4.02
N ARG A 135 16.68 -9.06 3.74
CA ARG A 135 17.87 -9.51 3.04
C ARG A 135 19.04 -9.55 4.01
N SER A 136 19.79 -10.62 3.98
CA SER A 136 21.08 -10.77 4.63
C SER A 136 22.19 -10.69 3.59
N TRP A 137 23.34 -10.15 3.97
CA TRP A 137 24.59 -10.36 3.23
C TRP A 137 25.42 -11.21 4.15
N GLY A 138 25.71 -12.46 3.75
CA GLY A 138 26.49 -13.36 4.60
C GLY A 138 27.75 -12.66 5.09
N GLU A 139 28.13 -12.84 6.35
CA GLU A 139 29.41 -12.35 6.86
C GLU A 139 30.48 -12.77 5.86
N ALA A 140 31.15 -11.79 5.24
CA ALA A 140 32.23 -12.07 4.33
C ALA A 140 33.24 -12.99 5.05
N GLY A 141 33.21 -14.27 4.69
CA GLY A 141 34.31 -15.17 5.03
C GLY A 141 35.60 -14.49 4.57
N PRO A 142 36.71 -14.59 5.32
CA PRO A 142 37.93 -13.85 5.05
C PRO A 142 38.64 -14.39 3.80
N ALA A 143 38.07 -14.18 2.60
CA ALA A 143 38.69 -14.25 1.28
C ALA A 143 37.61 -14.17 0.16
N GLY A 144 37.12 -12.97 -0.14
CA GLY A 144 36.71 -12.58 -1.51
C GLY A 144 35.63 -13.42 -2.23
N GLY A 145 34.64 -13.97 -1.50
CA GLY A 145 33.44 -14.52 -2.12
C GLY A 145 32.53 -13.39 -2.63
N THR A 146 31.90 -13.59 -3.78
CA THR A 146 30.90 -12.67 -4.33
C THR A 146 29.79 -12.44 -3.31
N ASP A 147 29.37 -11.18 -3.13
CA ASP A 147 28.30 -10.73 -2.23
C ASP A 147 26.94 -11.38 -2.59
N GLU A 148 26.78 -12.67 -2.34
CA GLU A 148 25.50 -13.36 -2.52
C GLU A 148 24.56 -12.91 -1.41
N SER A 149 23.58 -12.10 -1.80
CA SER A 149 22.56 -11.64 -0.87
C SER A 149 21.49 -12.71 -0.70
N GLU A 150 21.12 -12.98 0.55
CA GLU A 150 20.14 -14.00 0.90
C GLU A 150 18.82 -13.36 1.29
N LEU A 151 17.70 -13.80 0.71
CA LEU A 151 16.36 -13.36 1.09
C LEU A 151 15.75 -14.29 2.13
N TRP A 152 15.15 -13.74 3.18
CA TRP A 152 14.61 -14.46 4.34
C TRP A 152 13.21 -13.98 4.71
N ALA A 153 12.37 -14.88 5.23
CA ALA A 153 11.12 -14.55 5.90
C ALA A 153 11.23 -14.82 7.41
N TYR A 154 10.66 -13.93 8.22
CA TYR A 154 10.64 -14.05 9.68
C TYR A 154 9.28 -13.66 10.25
N TYR A 155 8.74 -14.52 11.12
CA TYR A 155 7.45 -14.29 11.77
C TYR A 155 7.62 -13.54 13.10
N LEU A 156 6.92 -12.41 13.21
CA LEU A 156 6.91 -11.54 14.38
C LEU A 156 5.82 -11.90 15.39
N GLY A 157 4.70 -12.46 14.93
CA GLY A 157 3.49 -12.65 15.74
C GLY A 157 3.63 -13.64 16.89
N GLU A 158 2.64 -13.69 17.76
CA GLU A 158 2.60 -14.74 18.79
C GLU A 158 2.48 -16.12 18.14
N LEU A 159 3.20 -17.10 18.68
CA LEU A 159 3.06 -18.49 18.24
C LEU A 159 1.82 -19.05 18.93
N PRO A 160 0.92 -19.73 18.19
CA PRO A 160 -0.26 -20.32 18.80
C PRO A 160 0.15 -21.40 19.78
N ASP A 161 -0.47 -21.41 20.97
CA ASP A 161 -0.22 -22.39 22.04
C ASP A 161 -0.48 -23.85 21.60
N THR A 162 -1.18 -24.03 20.48
CA THR A 162 -1.66 -25.32 19.97
C THR A 162 -0.72 -25.99 18.98
N GLU A 163 0.28 -25.29 18.43
CA GLU A 163 1.24 -25.89 17.51
C GLU A 163 2.54 -26.27 18.23
N ASP A 164 3.16 -27.40 17.86
CA ASP A 164 4.46 -27.88 18.37
C ASP A 164 5.65 -26.94 17.99
N LEU A 165 5.38 -25.70 17.60
CA LEU A 165 6.37 -24.69 17.24
C LEU A 165 7.04 -24.15 18.52
N THR A 166 8.19 -24.73 18.85
CA THR A 166 9.05 -24.26 19.94
C THR A 166 9.90 -23.04 19.53
N GLU A 167 10.00 -22.77 18.23
CA GLU A 167 10.78 -21.66 17.67
C GLU A 167 9.94 -20.89 16.65
N ARG A 168 10.25 -19.59 16.51
CA ARG A 168 9.59 -18.71 15.57
C ARG A 168 9.92 -19.11 14.13
N PRO A 169 8.94 -19.24 13.24
CA PRO A 169 9.20 -19.51 11.84
C PRO A 169 10.20 -18.49 11.25
N HIS A 170 11.31 -19.03 10.77
CA HIS A 170 12.40 -18.29 10.16
C HIS A 170 13.03 -19.17 9.09
N PHE A 171 12.93 -18.77 7.83
CA PHE A 171 13.46 -19.56 6.72
C PHE A 171 13.85 -18.70 5.52
N ARG A 172 14.76 -19.26 4.72
CA ARG A 172 15.30 -18.65 3.51
C ARG A 172 14.29 -18.77 2.37
N LEU A 173 14.21 -17.74 1.53
CA LEU A 173 13.26 -17.61 0.42
C LEU A 173 13.89 -17.80 -0.96
N ASP A 174 15.18 -17.55 -1.13
CA ASP A 174 15.75 -17.40 -2.49
C ASP A 174 16.40 -18.66 -3.08
N ALA A 175 16.64 -19.70 -2.28
CA ALA A 175 17.39 -20.90 -2.67
C ALA A 175 18.69 -20.62 -3.47
N GLY A 176 19.37 -19.49 -3.22
CA GLY A 176 20.60 -19.08 -3.92
C GLY A 176 20.40 -18.40 -5.28
N LEU A 177 19.18 -17.97 -5.61
CA LEU A 177 18.85 -17.36 -6.91
C LEU A 177 19.06 -15.83 -6.98
N ASP A 178 19.56 -15.18 -5.92
CA ASP A 178 19.66 -13.71 -5.77
C ASP A 178 18.35 -13.00 -6.14
N LEU A 179 17.28 -13.38 -5.43
CA LEU A 179 15.94 -12.87 -5.72
C LEU A 179 15.73 -11.45 -5.18
N ARG A 180 14.97 -10.65 -5.92
CA ARG A 180 14.46 -9.33 -5.53
C ARG A 180 12.94 -9.43 -5.38
N VAL A 181 12.40 -8.95 -4.26
CA VAL A 181 10.94 -8.91 -4.07
C VAL A 181 10.34 -7.97 -5.12
N ALA A 182 9.26 -8.41 -5.74
CA ALA A 182 8.52 -7.66 -6.74
C ALA A 182 7.08 -7.36 -6.31
N ALA A 183 6.46 -8.24 -5.53
CA ALA A 183 5.19 -7.99 -4.86
C ALA A 183 5.08 -8.80 -3.56
N LEU A 184 4.35 -8.25 -2.58
CA LEU A 184 4.09 -8.88 -1.28
C LEU A 184 2.58 -9.10 -1.15
N GLY A 185 2.19 -10.36 -0.96
CA GLY A 185 0.80 -10.79 -0.79
C GLY A 185 0.43 -10.85 0.69
N HIS A 186 -0.70 -11.48 0.99
CA HIS A 186 -1.08 -11.81 2.37
C HIS A 186 -0.30 -13.00 2.91
N ARG A 187 0.01 -13.96 2.03
CA ARG A 187 0.63 -15.26 2.38
C ARG A 187 1.83 -15.61 1.50
N HIS A 188 2.00 -14.91 0.38
CA HIS A 188 3.01 -15.19 -0.63
C HIS A 188 3.89 -13.98 -0.93
N VAL A 189 5.07 -14.26 -1.47
CA VAL A 189 5.98 -13.28 -2.05
C VAL A 189 6.12 -13.61 -3.53
N VAL A 190 5.97 -12.61 -4.39
CA VAL A 190 6.43 -12.73 -5.78
C VAL A 190 7.77 -12.04 -5.88
N ALA A 191 8.77 -12.78 -6.34
CA ALA A 191 10.13 -12.30 -6.48
C ALA A 191 10.62 -12.47 -7.92
N ARG A 192 11.58 -11.66 -8.31
CA ARG A 192 12.19 -11.69 -9.64
C ARG A 192 13.69 -11.92 -9.56
N ARG A 193 14.22 -12.49 -10.63
CA ARG A 193 15.65 -12.64 -10.87
C ARG A 193 16.02 -12.02 -12.20
N LEU A 194 16.92 -11.05 -12.18
CA LEU A 194 17.40 -10.40 -13.40
C LEU A 194 18.40 -11.33 -14.11
N LEU A 195 18.15 -11.61 -15.39
CA LEU A 195 19.00 -12.48 -16.21
C LEU A 195 20.03 -11.71 -17.05
N GLY A 196 19.94 -10.38 -17.10
CA GLY A 196 20.66 -9.54 -18.06
C GLY A 196 19.86 -9.32 -19.35
N ASP A 197 20.35 -8.43 -20.23
CA ASP A 197 19.75 -8.11 -21.53
C ASP A 197 18.26 -7.69 -21.50
N GLY A 198 17.80 -7.12 -20.38
CA GLY A 198 16.40 -6.72 -20.19
C GLY A 198 15.43 -7.90 -19.96
N ARG A 199 15.96 -9.08 -19.64
CA ARG A 199 15.19 -10.28 -19.30
C ARG A 199 15.18 -10.57 -17.81
N GLU A 200 14.13 -11.23 -17.35
CA GLU A 200 14.00 -11.71 -15.98
C GLU A 200 13.17 -12.99 -15.86
N GLU A 201 13.33 -13.66 -14.72
CA GLU A 201 12.51 -14.77 -14.23
C GLU A 201 11.65 -14.29 -13.07
N LEU A 202 10.40 -14.76 -13.02
CA LEU A 202 9.43 -14.46 -11.98
C LEU A 202 9.13 -15.73 -11.18
N TYR A 203 9.14 -15.62 -9.86
CA TYR A 203 8.95 -16.70 -8.91
C TYR A 203 7.84 -16.38 -7.91
N LEU A 204 7.01 -17.36 -7.61
CA LEU A 204 6.11 -17.37 -6.46
C LEU A 204 6.79 -18.10 -5.31
N ILE A 205 6.76 -17.52 -4.12
CA ILE A 205 7.34 -18.09 -2.90
C ILE A 205 6.28 -18.09 -1.81
N ARG A 206 6.08 -19.24 -1.18
CA ARG A 206 5.11 -19.42 -0.09
C ARG A 206 5.74 -19.07 1.24
N VAL A 207 5.05 -18.25 2.03
CA VAL A 207 5.48 -17.87 3.37
C VAL A 207 4.52 -18.41 4.42
N ALA A 208 3.22 -18.16 4.26
CA ALA A 208 2.18 -18.60 5.19
C ALA A 208 1.02 -19.31 4.46
N PRO A 209 1.29 -20.42 3.74
CA PRO A 209 0.29 -21.04 2.86
C PRO A 209 -0.90 -21.58 3.66
N ALA A 210 -2.10 -21.39 3.09
CA ALA A 210 -3.32 -22.03 3.56
C ALA A 210 -3.34 -23.49 3.06
N ARG A 211 -3.27 -24.46 3.98
CA ARG A 211 -3.02 -25.88 3.64
C ARG A 211 -4.13 -26.49 2.78
N ASN A 212 -5.37 -26.06 2.96
CA ASN A 212 -6.51 -26.60 2.23
C ASN A 212 -6.68 -25.98 0.83
N HIS A 213 -6.09 -24.81 0.59
CA HIS A 213 -6.25 -24.05 -0.65
C HIS A 213 -5.01 -24.07 -1.54
N ASP A 214 -3.84 -24.22 -0.92
CA ASP A 214 -2.58 -24.31 -1.62
C ASP A 214 -2.22 -25.78 -1.84
N VAL A 215 -2.25 -26.22 -3.10
CA VAL A 215 -2.03 -27.62 -3.50
C VAL A 215 -0.69 -28.15 -2.98
N LEU A 216 0.28 -27.27 -2.75
CA LEU A 216 1.63 -27.59 -2.26
C LEU A 216 1.92 -26.95 -0.89
N GLY A 217 0.91 -26.41 -0.22
CA GLY A 217 1.03 -25.62 1.02
C GLY A 217 1.66 -26.36 2.20
N GLY A 218 1.67 -27.71 2.18
CA GLY A 218 2.29 -28.53 3.21
C GLY A 218 3.79 -28.83 3.03
N THR A 219 4.38 -28.60 1.84
CA THR A 219 5.71 -29.16 1.52
C THR A 219 6.71 -28.20 0.84
N GLU A 220 6.30 -26.98 0.47
CA GLU A 220 7.13 -26.05 -0.33
C GLU A 220 7.23 -24.62 0.23
N ILE A 221 7.23 -24.47 1.56
CA ILE A 221 7.45 -23.17 2.21
C ILE A 221 8.88 -22.69 1.93
N GLY A 222 9.02 -21.42 1.53
CA GLY A 222 10.31 -20.78 1.21
C GLY A 222 10.97 -21.23 -0.09
N VAL A 223 10.35 -22.13 -0.85
CA VAL A 223 10.90 -22.60 -2.13
C VAL A 223 10.47 -21.65 -3.26
N PRO A 224 11.41 -21.09 -4.05
CA PRO A 224 11.08 -20.34 -5.25
C PRO A 224 10.48 -21.25 -6.32
N LEU A 225 9.31 -20.87 -6.81
CA LEU A 225 8.62 -21.60 -7.86
C LEU A 225 8.42 -20.71 -9.06
N GLU A 226 9.08 -21.06 -10.15
CA GLU A 226 9.02 -20.27 -11.38
C GLU A 226 7.58 -20.19 -11.89
N LEU A 227 7.15 -18.97 -12.19
CA LEU A 227 5.90 -18.63 -12.86
C LEU A 227 6.15 -18.38 -14.35
N ALA A 228 7.16 -17.58 -14.66
CA ALA A 228 7.49 -17.18 -16.03
C ALA A 228 8.95 -16.73 -16.19
N SER A 229 9.46 -16.83 -17.41
CA SER A 229 10.74 -16.26 -17.83
C SER A 229 10.53 -15.50 -19.14
N GLY A 230 11.12 -14.31 -19.26
CA GLY A 230 10.88 -13.50 -20.46
C GLY A 230 11.44 -12.09 -20.40
N GLN A 231 10.70 -11.15 -20.99
CA GLN A 231 10.98 -9.73 -20.87
C GLN A 231 10.72 -9.24 -19.45
N ARG A 232 11.37 -8.13 -19.08
CA ARG A 232 11.14 -7.45 -17.80
C ARG A 232 9.65 -7.15 -17.60
N PHE A 233 9.14 -7.50 -16.43
CA PHE A 233 7.80 -7.19 -15.97
C PHE A 233 7.77 -5.76 -15.42
N SER A 234 6.86 -4.96 -15.94
CA SER A 234 6.63 -3.57 -15.53
C SER A 234 5.65 -3.47 -14.36
N ARG A 235 4.83 -4.50 -14.19
CA ARG A 235 3.76 -4.54 -13.19
C ARG A 235 3.56 -5.96 -12.69
N ILE A 236 3.60 -6.16 -11.38
CA ILE A 236 3.39 -7.45 -10.74
C ILE A 236 2.49 -7.22 -9.53
N LEU A 237 1.38 -7.95 -9.45
CA LEU A 237 0.36 -7.80 -8.42
C LEU A 237 -0.09 -9.17 -7.93
N ILE A 238 -0.59 -9.22 -6.70
CA ILE A 238 -1.17 -10.42 -6.11
C ILE A 238 -2.61 -10.08 -5.70
N THR A 239 -3.58 -10.79 -6.27
CA THR A 239 -5.01 -10.59 -5.97
C THR A 239 -5.37 -11.22 -4.64
N GLU A 240 -6.38 -10.64 -3.99
CA GLU A 240 -6.93 -11.11 -2.73
C GLU A 240 -8.19 -11.94 -2.96
N GLY A 241 -8.43 -12.92 -2.09
CA GLY A 241 -9.68 -13.65 -2.01
C GLY A 241 -10.08 -13.90 -0.55
N PRO A 242 -11.22 -14.59 -0.34
CA PRO A 242 -11.74 -14.84 1.00
C PRO A 242 -10.72 -15.59 1.85
N SER A 243 -10.66 -15.26 3.14
CA SER A 243 -9.87 -15.98 4.13
C SER A 243 -10.41 -17.38 4.38
N PRO A 244 -9.59 -18.34 4.88
CA PRO A 244 -10.06 -19.65 5.30
C PRO A 244 -11.27 -19.58 6.24
N ARG A 245 -11.30 -18.62 7.18
CA ARG A 245 -12.44 -18.43 8.06
C ARG A 245 -13.73 -18.05 7.33
N GLU A 246 -13.66 -17.15 6.34
CA GLU A 246 -14.81 -16.78 5.50
C GLU A 246 -15.32 -17.99 4.68
N LEU A 247 -14.43 -18.94 4.39
CA LEU A 247 -14.75 -20.22 3.76
C LEU A 247 -15.23 -21.31 4.74
N GLY A 248 -15.26 -21.00 6.05
CA GLY A 248 -15.71 -21.92 7.11
C GLY A 248 -14.62 -22.84 7.66
N GLU A 249 -13.35 -22.53 7.44
CA GLU A 249 -12.18 -23.34 7.78
C GLU A 249 -11.38 -22.75 8.96
N SER A 250 -11.99 -22.70 10.15
CA SER A 250 -11.40 -22.03 11.34
C SER A 250 -10.25 -22.78 12.02
N GLU A 251 -9.83 -23.93 11.50
CA GLU A 251 -8.74 -24.74 12.08
C GLU A 251 -7.38 -24.44 11.42
N GLU A 252 -7.32 -23.56 10.41
CA GLU A 252 -6.07 -23.17 9.78
C GLU A 252 -5.25 -22.20 10.64
N PHE A 253 -3.91 -22.33 10.57
CA PHE A 253 -3.03 -21.31 11.09
C PHE A 253 -3.25 -20.00 10.32
N LEU A 254 -3.48 -18.90 11.06
CA LEU A 254 -3.81 -17.59 10.49
C LEU A 254 -5.07 -17.64 9.60
N ASP A 255 -6.13 -18.33 10.04
CA ASP A 255 -7.41 -18.49 9.33
C ASP A 255 -8.12 -17.17 8.96
N GLU A 256 -7.78 -16.07 9.62
CA GLU A 256 -8.29 -14.71 9.35
C GLU A 256 -7.63 -14.04 8.14
N LEU A 257 -6.42 -14.47 7.78
CA LEU A 257 -5.68 -13.85 6.71
C LEU A 257 -6.31 -14.22 5.37
N PRO A 258 -6.54 -13.23 4.48
CA PRO A 258 -7.02 -13.49 3.14
C PRO A 258 -6.16 -14.49 2.39
N LEU A 259 -6.76 -15.17 1.42
CA LEU A 259 -6.02 -15.97 0.46
C LEU A 259 -5.43 -15.05 -0.61
N ASP A 260 -4.22 -15.38 -1.08
CA ASP A 260 -3.74 -14.84 -2.34
C ASP A 260 -4.26 -15.75 -3.46
N VAL A 261 -4.97 -15.20 -4.45
CA VAL A 261 -5.70 -16.00 -5.44
C VAL A 261 -4.92 -16.10 -6.75
N GLU A 262 -4.46 -14.97 -7.28
CA GLU A 262 -3.75 -14.88 -8.55
C GLU A 262 -2.55 -13.93 -8.49
N VAL A 263 -1.56 -14.20 -9.34
CA VAL A 263 -0.49 -13.27 -9.68
C VAL A 263 -0.77 -12.69 -11.05
N VAL A 264 -0.92 -11.38 -11.12
CA VAL A 264 -1.09 -10.64 -12.38
C VAL A 264 0.23 -9.97 -12.73
N ALA A 265 0.82 -10.33 -13.87
CA ALA A 265 2.13 -9.86 -14.29
C ALA A 265 2.10 -9.30 -15.72
N THR A 266 2.40 -8.00 -15.87
CA THR A 266 2.50 -7.31 -17.16
C THR A 266 3.96 -7.21 -17.59
N SER A 267 4.25 -7.66 -18.81
CA SER A 267 5.57 -7.59 -19.45
C SER A 267 5.49 -6.81 -20.76
N GLY A 268 6.61 -6.24 -21.21
CA GLY A 268 6.64 -5.39 -22.41
C GLY A 268 6.30 -3.93 -22.09
N GLY A 269 6.27 -3.09 -23.13
CA GLY A 269 6.06 -1.64 -22.93
C GLY A 269 5.39 -1.00 -24.13
N ARG A 270 4.60 0.05 -23.88
CA ARG A 270 3.90 0.77 -24.95
C ARG A 270 4.91 1.32 -25.96
N VAL A 271 4.65 1.08 -27.25
CA VAL A 271 5.50 1.57 -28.35
C VAL A 271 5.58 3.10 -28.26
N GLY A 272 6.72 3.63 -27.79
CA GLY A 272 6.91 5.07 -27.57
C GLY A 272 7.80 5.45 -26.38
N THR A 273 7.97 4.56 -25.40
CA THR A 273 8.87 4.77 -24.25
C THR A 273 9.87 3.61 -24.13
N ASN A 274 10.77 3.51 -25.11
CA ASN A 274 12.03 2.74 -25.08
C ASN A 274 12.01 1.22 -24.75
N GLY A 275 10.85 0.56 -24.66
CA GLY A 275 10.75 -0.91 -24.51
C GLY A 275 10.43 -1.64 -25.84
N PRO A 276 11.05 -2.81 -26.14
CA PRO A 276 10.79 -3.54 -27.37
C PRO A 276 9.64 -4.55 -27.18
N GLY A 277 8.38 -4.14 -27.33
CA GLY A 277 7.27 -5.07 -27.55
C GLY A 277 5.92 -4.66 -26.98
N THR A 278 4.85 -5.06 -27.67
CA THR A 278 3.46 -5.02 -27.20
C THR A 278 3.35 -5.48 -25.75
N PRO A 279 2.64 -4.74 -24.87
CA PRO A 279 2.42 -5.17 -23.49
C PRO A 279 1.58 -6.45 -23.45
N ILE A 280 1.94 -7.37 -22.57
CA ILE A 280 1.25 -8.65 -22.37
C ILE A 280 1.07 -8.86 -20.87
N THR A 281 -0.17 -9.00 -20.43
CA THR A 281 -0.54 -9.35 -19.07
C THR A 281 -0.80 -10.84 -18.96
N ARG A 282 -0.19 -11.50 -17.98
CA ARG A 282 -0.39 -12.92 -17.67
C ARG A 282 -0.99 -13.05 -16.28
N VAL A 283 -1.96 -13.94 -16.14
CA VAL A 283 -2.60 -14.24 -14.86
C VAL A 283 -2.27 -15.68 -14.47
N PHE A 284 -1.64 -15.85 -13.30
CA PHE A 284 -1.27 -17.14 -12.76
C PHE A 284 -2.08 -17.42 -11.51
N ARG A 285 -2.70 -18.60 -11.41
CA ARG A 285 -3.33 -19.01 -10.15
C ARG A 285 -2.27 -19.33 -9.11
N VAL A 286 -2.40 -18.80 -7.90
CA VAL A 286 -1.42 -18.97 -6.82
C VAL A 286 -1.36 -20.42 -6.34
N SER A 287 -2.51 -21.10 -6.24
CA SER A 287 -2.59 -22.44 -5.64
C SER A 287 -1.81 -23.52 -6.40
N ASP A 288 -1.75 -23.44 -7.74
CA ASP A 288 -1.12 -24.44 -8.60
C ASP A 288 -0.12 -23.88 -9.62
N ARG A 289 0.07 -22.55 -9.66
CA ARG A 289 0.93 -21.79 -10.57
C ARG A 289 0.53 -21.89 -12.04
N GLN A 290 -0.67 -22.39 -12.35
CA GLN A 290 -1.11 -22.48 -13.72
C GLN A 290 -1.32 -21.07 -14.29
N LEU A 291 -0.78 -20.84 -15.48
CA LEU A 291 -1.17 -19.71 -16.31
C LEU A 291 -2.64 -19.92 -16.69
N VAL A 292 -3.54 -19.17 -16.06
CA VAL A 292 -4.97 -19.27 -16.29
C VAL A 292 -5.41 -18.36 -17.43
N ASP A 293 -4.77 -17.21 -17.61
CA ASP A 293 -5.10 -16.28 -18.69
C ASP A 293 -3.90 -15.50 -19.24
N THR A 294 -4.02 -15.01 -20.48
CA THR A 294 -3.07 -14.12 -21.15
C THR A 294 -3.81 -13.08 -21.97
N ILE A 295 -3.65 -11.81 -21.58
CA ILE A 295 -4.28 -10.67 -22.23
C ILE A 295 -3.22 -9.95 -23.08
N HIS A 296 -3.35 -10.09 -24.40
CA HIS A 296 -2.46 -9.44 -25.36
C HIS A 296 -2.81 -7.96 -25.52
N GLY A 297 -1.79 -7.10 -25.57
CA GLY A 297 -1.99 -5.67 -25.70
C GLY A 297 -2.52 -5.00 -24.43
N ALA A 298 -2.53 -5.70 -23.31
CA ALA A 298 -2.97 -5.18 -22.02
C ALA A 298 -1.81 -4.60 -21.23
N ASP A 299 -1.95 -3.33 -20.85
CA ASP A 299 -1.02 -2.61 -20.01
C ASP A 299 -1.70 -2.23 -18.70
N VAL A 300 -1.41 -2.97 -17.63
CA VAL A 300 -1.91 -2.64 -16.29
C VAL A 300 -1.12 -1.45 -15.75
N ARG A 301 -1.75 -0.27 -15.78
CA ARG A 301 -1.11 1.00 -15.47
C ARG A 301 -1.95 1.88 -14.55
N THR A 302 -1.63 1.80 -13.27
CA THR A 302 -2.21 2.58 -12.17
C THR A 302 -1.33 3.76 -11.75
N SER A 303 -0.07 3.83 -12.23
CA SER A 303 0.85 4.94 -12.06
C SER A 303 1.68 5.15 -13.33
N MET A 304 2.21 6.36 -13.48
CA MET A 304 3.19 6.69 -14.51
C MET A 304 4.59 6.14 -14.19
N ALA A 305 4.89 5.93 -12.90
CA ALA A 305 6.10 5.24 -12.46
C ALA A 305 5.86 3.72 -12.45
N ALA A 306 6.75 2.98 -13.10
CA ALA A 306 6.67 1.53 -13.15
C ALA A 306 6.81 0.95 -11.73
N LEU A 307 5.95 -0.01 -11.39
CA LEU A 307 5.89 -0.68 -10.08
C LEU A 307 5.40 0.17 -8.90
N GLU A 308 4.98 1.43 -9.14
CA GLU A 308 4.35 2.26 -8.13
C GLU A 308 2.83 2.33 -8.34
N ASP A 309 2.10 2.59 -7.27
CA ASP A 309 0.67 2.89 -7.31
C ASP A 309 0.40 4.31 -6.88
N VAL A 310 -0.55 4.96 -7.56
CA VAL A 310 -1.25 6.12 -6.99
C VAL A 310 -1.87 5.68 -5.67
N GLN A 311 -1.66 6.45 -4.61
CA GLN A 311 -2.08 6.05 -3.26
C GLN A 311 -3.58 5.74 -3.22
N GLY A 312 -3.93 4.56 -2.72
CA GLY A 312 -5.32 4.06 -2.62
C GLY A 312 -6.01 3.72 -3.95
N LEU A 313 -5.25 3.68 -5.05
CA LEU A 313 -5.70 3.17 -6.34
C LEU A 313 -5.15 1.75 -6.57
N SER A 314 -6.01 0.82 -6.98
CA SER A 314 -5.66 -0.57 -7.29
C SER A 314 -5.96 -0.91 -8.74
N ALA A 315 -5.19 -1.81 -9.36
CA ALA A 315 -5.53 -2.34 -10.68
C ALA A 315 -6.62 -3.43 -10.61
N VAL A 316 -6.86 -3.97 -9.43
CA VAL A 316 -7.78 -5.07 -9.17
C VAL A 316 -8.95 -4.52 -8.37
N SER A 317 -10.17 -4.94 -8.71
CA SER A 317 -11.39 -4.53 -8.01
C SER A 317 -11.34 -4.92 -6.53
N PRO A 318 -12.06 -4.20 -5.64
CA PRO A 318 -12.07 -4.50 -4.20
C PRO A 318 -12.52 -5.92 -3.83
N ASP A 319 -13.37 -6.53 -4.65
CA ASP A 319 -13.82 -7.92 -4.49
C ASP A 319 -12.87 -8.94 -5.14
N GLY A 320 -11.77 -8.50 -5.76
CA GLY A 320 -10.76 -9.34 -6.39
C GLY A 320 -11.15 -9.95 -7.73
N SER A 321 -12.35 -9.69 -8.24
CA SER A 321 -12.92 -10.40 -9.39
C SER A 321 -12.55 -9.80 -10.76
N HIS A 322 -12.13 -8.54 -10.81
CA HIS A 322 -11.86 -7.83 -12.05
C HIS A 322 -10.49 -7.14 -12.05
N LEU A 323 -9.88 -7.09 -13.24
CA LEU A 323 -8.67 -6.36 -13.54
C LEU A 323 -8.99 -5.22 -14.51
N ILE A 324 -8.46 -4.03 -14.24
CA ILE A 324 -8.51 -2.91 -15.17
C ILE A 324 -7.17 -2.72 -15.87
N TYR A 325 -7.21 -2.48 -17.17
CA TYR A 325 -6.02 -2.29 -17.98
C TYR A 325 -6.25 -1.34 -19.15
N LEU A 326 -5.16 -0.81 -19.68
CA LEU A 326 -5.14 0.01 -20.88
C LEU A 326 -4.80 -0.86 -22.08
N THR A 327 -5.58 -0.76 -23.16
CA THR A 327 -5.26 -1.44 -24.42
C THR A 327 -4.06 -0.77 -25.11
N GLU A 328 -3.50 -1.39 -26.15
CA GLU A 328 -2.43 -0.77 -26.95
C GLU A 328 -2.80 0.63 -27.49
N ARG A 329 -4.09 0.81 -27.82
CA ARG A 329 -4.65 2.08 -28.30
C ARG A 329 -4.95 3.08 -27.18
N GLY A 330 -4.60 2.74 -25.94
CA GLY A 330 -4.88 3.54 -24.75
C GLY A 330 -6.36 3.58 -24.39
N SER A 331 -7.16 2.59 -24.81
CA SER A 331 -8.56 2.51 -24.40
C SER A 331 -8.67 1.76 -23.06
N LEU A 332 -9.68 2.09 -22.26
CA LEU A 332 -9.87 1.49 -20.94
C LEU A 332 -10.70 0.20 -21.02
N ALA A 333 -10.18 -0.90 -20.50
CA ALA A 333 -10.86 -2.19 -20.50
C ALA A 333 -10.93 -2.78 -19.09
N LEU A 334 -12.04 -3.46 -18.82
CA LEU A 334 -12.21 -4.33 -17.67
C LEU A 334 -12.08 -5.78 -18.13
N HIS A 335 -11.41 -6.59 -17.32
CA HIS A 335 -11.29 -8.04 -17.51
C HIS A 335 -11.83 -8.74 -16.27
N ASP A 336 -12.82 -9.61 -16.47
CA ASP A 336 -13.31 -10.53 -15.46
C ASP A 336 -12.31 -11.69 -15.34
N LEU A 337 -11.72 -11.86 -14.15
CA LEU A 337 -10.69 -12.86 -13.88
C LEU A 337 -11.26 -14.28 -13.80
N GLU A 338 -12.54 -14.44 -13.45
CA GLU A 338 -13.21 -15.74 -13.36
C GLU A 338 -13.64 -16.23 -14.76
N ASP A 339 -14.37 -15.38 -15.48
CA ASP A 339 -14.93 -15.72 -16.80
C ASP A 339 -13.92 -15.50 -17.95
N GLN A 340 -12.78 -14.85 -17.67
CA GLN A 340 -11.71 -14.52 -18.62
C GLN A 340 -12.22 -13.69 -19.80
N ARG A 341 -13.13 -12.75 -19.52
CA ARG A 341 -13.78 -11.92 -20.52
C ARG A 341 -13.45 -10.47 -20.30
N SER A 342 -13.16 -9.78 -21.39
CA SER A 342 -12.98 -8.33 -21.36
C SER A 342 -14.16 -7.59 -21.97
N CYS A 343 -14.43 -6.42 -21.41
CA CYS A 343 -15.35 -5.44 -21.96
C CYS A 343 -14.71 -4.04 -21.91
N MET A 344 -15.20 -3.12 -22.75
CA MET A 344 -14.70 -1.75 -22.77
C MET A 344 -15.46 -0.84 -21.82
N LEU A 345 -14.71 -0.02 -21.10
CA LEU A 345 -15.21 1.18 -20.49
C LEU A 345 -15.12 2.31 -21.52
N ARG A 346 -16.29 2.77 -22.00
CA ARG A 346 -16.35 3.86 -22.96
C ARG A 346 -16.87 5.13 -22.28
N PRO A 347 -16.08 6.21 -22.26
CA PRO A 347 -16.65 7.53 -22.17
C PRO A 347 -17.62 7.75 -23.34
N ALA A 348 -18.70 8.51 -23.14
CA ALA A 348 -19.71 8.74 -24.16
C ALA A 348 -19.18 9.49 -25.41
N ALA A 349 -18.02 10.14 -25.32
CA ALA A 349 -17.37 10.82 -26.45
C ALA A 349 -16.22 9.97 -27.04
N SER A 350 -16.13 9.95 -28.37
CA SER A 350 -15.03 9.30 -29.09
C SER A 350 -13.78 10.18 -29.07
N GLY A 351 -12.60 9.63 -28.81
CA GLY A 351 -11.31 10.33 -28.98
C GLY A 351 -10.45 10.49 -27.73
N PHE A 352 -10.65 9.65 -26.72
CA PHE A 352 -9.87 9.64 -25.49
C PHE A 352 -8.72 8.63 -25.56
N GLU A 353 -7.56 9.02 -25.06
CA GLU A 353 -6.45 8.14 -24.74
C GLU A 353 -6.25 8.14 -23.23
N HIS A 354 -6.39 7.00 -22.57
CA HIS A 354 -6.15 6.87 -21.14
C HIS A 354 -4.66 6.67 -20.86
N VAL A 355 -4.18 7.28 -19.77
CA VAL A 355 -2.77 7.18 -19.34
C VAL A 355 -2.58 6.46 -18.03
N LEU A 356 -3.61 6.44 -17.17
CA LEU A 356 -3.66 5.59 -15.99
C LEU A 356 -5.11 5.29 -15.63
N ALA A 357 -5.34 4.16 -14.97
CA ALA A 357 -6.63 3.81 -14.41
C ALA A 357 -6.52 2.82 -13.26
N GLY A 358 -7.51 2.82 -12.38
CA GLY A 358 -7.62 1.88 -11.28
C GLY A 358 -8.94 1.99 -10.51
N PHE A 359 -9.16 1.08 -9.58
CA PHE A 359 -10.27 1.08 -8.64
C PHE A 359 -9.88 1.81 -7.35
N GLY A 360 -10.80 2.61 -6.82
CA GLY A 360 -10.82 2.97 -5.41
C GLY A 360 -11.35 1.80 -4.57
N ALA A 361 -11.23 1.91 -3.25
CA ALA A 361 -11.69 0.85 -2.34
C ALA A 361 -13.22 0.67 -2.32
N ASP A 362 -13.96 1.68 -2.76
CA ASP A 362 -15.41 1.68 -2.93
C ASP A 362 -15.88 1.04 -4.24
N GLY A 363 -14.95 0.64 -5.11
CA GLY A 363 -15.23 0.07 -6.43
C GLY A 363 -15.40 1.12 -7.53
N THR A 364 -15.34 2.42 -7.20
CA THR A 364 -15.34 3.49 -8.21
C THR A 364 -14.06 3.40 -9.04
N ILE A 365 -14.18 3.53 -10.36
CA ILE A 365 -13.04 3.50 -11.26
C ILE A 365 -12.56 4.93 -11.52
N TYR A 366 -11.31 5.20 -11.20
CA TYR A 366 -10.67 6.49 -11.44
C TYR A 366 -9.67 6.36 -12.58
N PHE A 367 -9.64 7.35 -13.48
CA PHE A 367 -8.69 7.34 -14.59
C PHE A 367 -8.35 8.74 -15.08
N GLU A 368 -7.16 8.85 -15.65
CA GLU A 368 -6.72 10.00 -16.43
C GLU A 368 -6.94 9.75 -17.92
N SER A 369 -7.35 10.80 -18.63
CA SER A 369 -7.63 10.76 -20.06
C SER A 369 -7.04 11.98 -20.76
N ILE A 370 -6.35 11.75 -21.87
CA ILE A 370 -5.91 12.75 -22.83
C ILE A 370 -7.03 12.95 -23.85
N GLU A 371 -7.58 14.15 -23.90
CA GLU A 371 -8.57 14.54 -24.90
C GLU A 371 -7.89 14.95 -26.21
N GLY A 372 -8.62 14.95 -27.34
CA GLY A 372 -8.08 15.28 -28.67
C GLY A 372 -7.46 16.69 -28.83
N SER A 373 -7.61 17.54 -27.81
CA SER A 373 -6.96 18.85 -27.65
C SER A 373 -5.58 18.78 -26.97
N GLY A 374 -5.15 17.59 -26.57
CA GLY A 374 -3.89 17.31 -25.86
C GLY A 374 -3.93 17.69 -24.38
N LYS A 375 -5.11 17.74 -23.75
CA LYS A 375 -5.30 18.09 -22.34
C LYS A 375 -5.64 16.85 -21.52
N ASP A 376 -5.25 16.87 -20.25
CA ASP A 376 -5.37 15.73 -19.34
C ASP A 376 -6.46 16.01 -18.29
N GLN A 377 -7.49 15.16 -18.27
CA GLN A 377 -8.64 15.26 -17.38
C GLN A 377 -8.74 14.00 -16.52
N VAL A 378 -9.25 14.18 -15.29
CA VAL A 378 -9.47 13.08 -14.35
C VAL A 378 -10.96 12.80 -14.23
N TYR A 379 -11.35 11.52 -14.27
CA TYR A 379 -12.73 11.09 -14.17
C TYR A 379 -12.92 10.06 -13.07
N ALA A 380 -14.13 10.02 -12.51
CA ALA A 380 -14.68 8.90 -11.78
C ALA A 380 -15.74 8.22 -12.64
N TYR A 381 -15.74 6.89 -12.63
CA TYR A 381 -16.73 6.05 -13.29
C TYR A 381 -17.32 5.06 -12.30
N ASP A 382 -18.62 5.19 -12.06
CA ASP A 382 -19.38 4.23 -11.28
C ASP A 382 -19.84 3.12 -12.22
N ALA A 383 -19.32 1.91 -12.05
CA ALA A 383 -19.63 0.77 -12.90
C ALA A 383 -21.05 0.21 -12.69
N ALA A 384 -21.66 0.44 -11.53
CA ALA A 384 -23.00 -0.05 -11.22
C ALA A 384 -24.06 0.82 -11.90
N THR A 385 -23.90 2.14 -11.84
CA THR A 385 -24.81 3.09 -12.48
C THR A 385 -24.41 3.40 -13.93
N ARG A 386 -23.15 3.12 -14.28
CA ARG A 386 -22.48 3.52 -15.54
C ARG A 386 -22.42 5.04 -15.72
N GLU A 387 -22.36 5.75 -14.60
CA GLU A 387 -22.22 7.21 -14.58
C GLU A 387 -20.74 7.60 -14.69
N LEU A 388 -20.46 8.58 -15.55
CA LEU A 388 -19.13 9.15 -15.73
C LEU A 388 -19.15 10.59 -15.22
N THR A 389 -18.31 10.87 -14.21
CA THR A 389 -18.24 12.16 -13.54
C THR A 389 -16.87 12.79 -13.78
N PRO A 390 -16.78 13.93 -14.50
CA PRO A 390 -15.53 14.67 -14.61
C PRO A 390 -15.16 15.27 -13.26
N LEU A 391 -13.91 15.08 -12.84
CA LEU A 391 -13.42 15.57 -11.55
C LEU A 391 -12.66 16.91 -11.66
N THR A 392 -12.31 17.33 -12.87
CA THR A 392 -11.50 18.53 -13.15
C THR A 392 -12.30 19.54 -13.98
N HIS A 393 -12.12 20.85 -13.70
CA HIS A 393 -13.10 21.88 -14.07
C HIS A 393 -12.79 22.68 -15.34
N ASP A 394 -11.58 22.59 -15.88
CA ASP A 394 -11.14 23.46 -16.96
C ASP A 394 -10.54 22.63 -18.09
N GLU A 395 -11.03 22.88 -19.32
CA GLU A 395 -10.54 22.20 -20.50
C GLU A 395 -9.10 22.63 -20.80
N ASP A 396 -8.62 23.79 -20.34
CA ASP A 396 -7.32 24.36 -20.74
C ASP A 396 -6.09 23.88 -19.95
N ASP A 397 -6.28 22.96 -18.99
CA ASP A 397 -5.27 22.57 -18.01
C ASP A 397 -4.88 21.08 -18.06
N PHE A 398 -3.73 20.73 -17.43
CA PHE A 398 -3.23 19.37 -17.30
C PHE A 398 -3.35 18.88 -15.86
N TRP A 399 -4.30 17.99 -15.61
CA TRP A 399 -4.52 17.44 -14.27
C TRP A 399 -4.01 16.02 -14.15
N ARG A 400 -3.41 15.73 -13.00
CA ARG A 400 -2.90 14.41 -12.62
C ARG A 400 -3.58 13.91 -11.35
N LEU A 401 -3.88 12.62 -11.28
CA LEU A 401 -4.35 11.92 -10.11
C LEU A 401 -3.17 11.59 -9.19
N TYR A 402 -3.27 12.00 -7.92
CA TYR A 402 -2.22 11.81 -6.91
C TYR A 402 -2.62 10.85 -5.79
N ALA A 403 -3.89 10.86 -5.38
CA ALA A 403 -4.39 9.94 -4.36
C ALA A 403 -5.89 9.68 -4.52
N VAL A 404 -6.28 8.44 -4.23
CA VAL A 404 -7.67 7.99 -4.09
C VAL A 404 -7.88 7.54 -2.63
N PRO A 405 -8.68 8.28 -1.87
CA PRO A 405 -9.13 7.89 -0.55
C PRO A 405 -9.99 6.62 -0.57
N PRO A 406 -9.98 5.82 0.51
CA PRO A 406 -10.67 4.53 0.51
C PRO A 406 -12.17 4.64 0.75
N ALA A 407 -12.65 5.66 1.48
CA ALA A 407 -14.08 5.89 1.65
C ALA A 407 -14.55 7.06 0.77
N PRO A 408 -15.73 6.94 0.13
CA PRO A 408 -16.29 8.04 -0.64
C PRO A 408 -16.73 9.17 0.28
N HIS A 409 -16.85 10.38 -0.27
CA HIS A 409 -17.35 11.50 0.51
C HIS A 409 -18.87 11.39 0.64
N VAL A 410 -19.37 11.48 1.87
CA VAL A 410 -20.80 11.59 2.16
C VAL A 410 -21.09 12.99 2.68
N ASP A 411 -21.95 13.74 1.98
CA ASP A 411 -22.35 15.08 2.39
C ASP A 411 -23.37 15.08 3.54
N GLU A 412 -23.72 16.27 4.06
CA GLU A 412 -24.69 16.43 5.16
C GLU A 412 -26.08 15.87 4.82
N ASP A 413 -26.43 15.79 3.53
CA ASP A 413 -27.70 15.24 3.04
C ASP A 413 -27.62 13.72 2.81
N GLY A 414 -26.47 13.09 3.10
CA GLY A 414 -26.23 11.66 2.91
C GLY A 414 -25.93 11.26 1.46
N ARG A 415 -25.60 12.21 0.58
CA ARG A 415 -25.24 11.91 -0.81
C ARG A 415 -23.78 11.51 -0.90
N VAL A 416 -23.55 10.40 -1.57
CA VAL A 416 -22.23 9.87 -1.86
C VAL A 416 -21.68 10.56 -3.11
N SER A 417 -20.47 11.07 -3.05
CA SER A 417 -19.76 11.68 -4.17
C SER A 417 -18.34 11.11 -4.29
N PRO A 418 -17.83 10.89 -5.51
CA PRO A 418 -16.43 10.56 -5.73
C PRO A 418 -15.54 11.68 -5.18
N TRP A 419 -14.41 11.30 -4.58
CA TRP A 419 -13.42 12.26 -4.08
C TRP A 419 -12.01 11.72 -4.26
N VAL A 420 -11.09 12.60 -4.67
CA VAL A 420 -9.73 12.25 -5.10
C VAL A 420 -8.82 13.45 -4.91
N VAL A 421 -7.53 13.26 -4.76
CA VAL A 421 -6.57 14.36 -4.86
C VAL A 421 -6.01 14.42 -6.29
N VAL A 422 -6.19 15.56 -6.93
CA VAL A 422 -5.60 15.88 -8.24
C VAL A 422 -4.67 17.08 -8.14
N ALA A 423 -3.69 17.15 -9.03
CA ALA A 423 -2.79 18.30 -9.10
C ALA A 423 -2.46 18.75 -10.53
N ASN A 424 -2.16 20.04 -10.67
CA ASN A 424 -1.68 20.70 -11.87
C ASN A 424 -0.59 21.73 -11.47
N ALA A 425 0.66 21.50 -11.86
CA ALA A 425 1.77 22.45 -11.67
C ALA A 425 1.90 23.01 -10.23
N GLY A 426 1.70 22.17 -9.21
CA GLY A 426 1.76 22.56 -7.79
C GLY A 426 0.46 23.16 -7.22
N LEU A 427 -0.61 23.23 -8.04
CA LEU A 427 -1.97 23.47 -7.59
C LEU A 427 -2.66 22.13 -7.34
N TYR A 428 -3.46 22.02 -6.29
CA TYR A 428 -4.15 20.79 -5.90
C TYR A 428 -5.66 21.01 -5.78
N ALA A 429 -6.46 19.97 -6.03
CA ALA A 429 -7.91 19.93 -5.82
C ALA A 429 -8.32 18.54 -5.28
N ALA A 430 -9.41 18.46 -4.51
CA ALA A 430 -9.86 17.21 -3.86
C ALA A 430 -11.22 16.69 -4.35
N GLN A 431 -11.89 17.42 -5.25
CA GLN A 431 -13.24 17.08 -5.64
C GLN A 431 -13.58 17.64 -7.01
N ALA A 432 -14.59 17.01 -7.61
CA ALA A 432 -15.20 17.43 -8.86
C ALA A 432 -15.40 18.93 -8.89
N LEU A 433 -14.77 19.59 -9.87
CA LEU A 433 -15.10 20.96 -10.21
C LEU A 433 -14.75 21.95 -9.08
N ALA A 434 -13.84 21.58 -8.19
CA ALA A 434 -13.30 22.47 -7.17
C ALA A 434 -12.25 23.41 -7.77
N PRO A 435 -12.18 24.71 -7.38
CA PRO A 435 -11.08 25.56 -7.83
C PRO A 435 -9.75 25.06 -7.21
N PRO A 436 -8.67 24.95 -8.00
CA PRO A 436 -7.35 24.59 -7.48
C PRO A 436 -6.94 25.52 -6.35
N ARG A 437 -6.25 24.96 -5.36
CA ARG A 437 -5.49 25.74 -4.38
C ARG A 437 -4.02 25.41 -4.50
N LYS A 438 -3.19 26.44 -4.51
CA LYS A 438 -1.76 26.25 -4.34
C LYS A 438 -1.53 25.71 -2.94
N LEU A 439 -0.85 24.58 -2.86
CA LEU A 439 -0.26 24.13 -1.61
C LEU A 439 1.18 24.64 -1.61
N ASP A 440 1.60 25.28 -0.53
CA ASP A 440 2.99 25.76 -0.39
C ASP A 440 3.96 24.65 0.03
N TYR A 441 3.53 23.38 -0.06
CA TYR A 441 4.33 22.21 0.27
C TYR A 441 5.12 21.78 -0.95
N GLY A 442 6.44 21.68 -0.80
CA GLY A 442 7.33 21.20 -1.86
C GLY A 442 7.07 19.73 -2.17
N GLU A 443 6.96 18.90 -1.13
CA GLU A 443 6.83 17.44 -1.20
C GLU A 443 5.89 16.95 -0.08
N ALA A 444 4.89 16.12 -0.43
CA ALA A 444 3.96 15.56 0.54
C ALA A 444 3.50 14.15 0.18
N GLY A 445 3.31 13.31 1.20
CA GLY A 445 2.85 11.93 1.07
C GLY A 445 1.40 11.81 1.55
N PHE A 446 0.58 11.09 0.78
CA PHE A 446 -0.80 10.81 1.13
C PHE A 446 -0.91 9.43 1.76
N LEU A 447 -1.60 9.37 2.89
CA LEU A 447 -1.80 8.13 3.64
C LEU A 447 -3.31 7.86 3.69
N PRO A 448 -3.80 6.86 2.93
CA PRO A 448 -5.18 6.44 3.05
C PRO A 448 -5.42 5.85 4.43
N ARG A 449 -6.52 6.25 5.08
CA ARG A 449 -7.05 5.65 6.30
C ARG A 449 -8.48 5.23 6.02
N GLY A 450 -8.98 4.24 6.74
CA GLY A 450 -10.33 3.73 6.51
C GLY A 450 -11.49 4.66 6.83
N ASP A 451 -11.22 5.95 7.02
CA ASP A 451 -12.22 6.99 7.14
C ASP A 451 -12.35 7.77 5.81
N ALA A 452 -13.29 8.72 5.78
CA ALA A 452 -13.50 9.58 4.60
C ALA A 452 -12.41 10.65 4.43
N GLY A 453 -11.38 10.67 5.27
CA GLY A 453 -10.27 11.63 5.20
C GLY A 453 -9.02 11.03 4.56
N LEU A 454 -8.12 11.91 4.12
CA LEU A 454 -6.74 11.52 3.81
C LEU A 454 -5.80 12.18 4.79
N TRP A 455 -4.82 11.43 5.26
CA TRP A 455 -3.76 12.01 6.06
C TRP A 455 -2.64 12.46 5.12
N LEU A 456 -2.14 13.66 5.35
CA LEU A 456 -1.04 14.27 4.61
C LEU A 456 0.17 14.32 5.52
N LEU A 457 1.22 13.58 5.14
CA LEU A 457 2.54 13.73 5.74
C LEU A 457 3.33 14.77 4.95
N GLU A 458 3.60 15.90 5.58
CA GLU A 458 4.25 17.06 4.96
C GLU A 458 5.64 17.27 5.55
N ALA A 459 6.65 17.34 4.68
CA ALA A 459 7.97 17.84 5.04
C ALA A 459 8.08 19.32 4.64
N ALA A 460 8.53 20.16 5.56
CA ALA A 460 8.74 21.59 5.35
C ALA A 460 10.12 22.01 5.86
N ASP A 461 10.82 22.78 5.03
CA ASP A 461 12.09 23.39 5.41
C ASP A 461 11.85 24.75 6.07
N THR A 462 12.54 24.97 7.18
CA THR A 462 12.68 26.29 7.79
C THR A 462 14.15 26.70 7.72
N ASP A 463 14.45 28.00 7.89
CA ASP A 463 15.81 28.54 7.81
C ASP A 463 16.83 27.85 8.74
N THR A 464 16.36 27.14 9.78
CA THR A 464 17.21 26.53 10.81
C THR A 464 16.96 25.04 11.08
N ALA A 465 15.88 24.47 10.53
CA ALA A 465 15.48 23.09 10.81
C ALA A 465 14.49 22.56 9.77
N HIS A 466 14.39 21.25 9.67
CA HIS A 466 13.36 20.60 8.89
C HIS A 466 12.21 20.21 9.82
N ARG A 467 11.00 20.21 9.30
CA ARG A 467 9.79 19.94 10.04
C ARG A 467 8.94 18.91 9.31
N LEU A 468 8.57 17.86 10.03
CA LEU A 468 7.57 16.91 9.57
C LEU A 468 6.26 17.19 10.31
N SER A 469 5.16 17.36 9.58
CA SER A 469 3.84 17.53 10.18
C SER A 469 2.83 16.61 9.54
N LEU A 470 1.91 16.10 10.36
CA LEU A 470 0.78 15.31 9.91
C LEU A 470 -0.46 16.20 9.90
N ARG A 471 -1.18 16.21 8.78
CA ARG A 471 -2.42 16.96 8.61
C ARG A 471 -3.53 16.06 8.09
N ARG A 472 -4.77 16.48 8.28
CA ARG A 472 -5.94 15.81 7.71
C ARG A 472 -6.48 16.64 6.55
N ILE A 473 -6.74 15.98 5.43
CA ILE A 473 -7.43 16.54 4.28
C ILE A 473 -8.84 15.95 4.26
N GLN A 474 -9.84 16.82 4.23
CA GLN A 474 -11.22 16.42 4.06
C GLN A 474 -11.91 17.30 3.01
N PRO A 475 -12.85 16.74 2.24
CA PRO A 475 -13.77 17.53 1.44
C PRO A 475 -14.69 18.38 2.35
N GLN A 476 -14.97 19.62 1.95
CA GLN A 476 -15.83 20.54 2.70
C GLN A 476 -17.26 20.50 2.16
N SER A 477 -18.25 20.29 3.02
CA SER A 477 -19.67 20.37 2.64
C SER A 477 -20.05 21.82 2.29
N GLY A 478 -20.35 22.13 1.02
CA GLY A 478 -20.81 23.47 0.62
C GLY A 478 -20.96 23.70 -0.89
N PRO A 479 -21.56 24.84 -1.30
CA PRO A 479 -21.78 25.17 -2.72
C PRO A 479 -20.47 25.47 -3.49
N SER A 480 -19.36 25.66 -2.79
CA SER A 480 -18.01 25.64 -3.33
C SER A 480 -17.24 24.51 -2.65
N LEU A 481 -17.17 23.35 -3.30
CA LEU A 481 -16.48 22.15 -2.84
C LEU A 481 -14.95 22.33 -2.94
N ALA A 482 -14.39 23.39 -2.36
CA ALA A 482 -12.95 23.64 -2.39
C ALA A 482 -12.22 22.73 -1.40
N LEU A 483 -10.98 22.34 -1.73
CA LEU A 483 -10.05 21.78 -0.76
C LEU A 483 -9.94 22.73 0.43
N THR A 484 -10.41 22.29 1.59
CA THR A 484 -9.98 22.89 2.84
C THR A 484 -9.19 21.84 3.58
N PHE A 485 -7.94 22.14 3.89
CA PHE A 485 -7.44 21.76 5.21
C PHE A 485 -8.45 22.40 6.13
N ASP A 486 -9.34 21.58 6.65
CA ASP A 486 -10.29 22.05 7.61
C ASP A 486 -9.49 22.71 8.75
N THR A 487 -10.09 23.71 9.37
CA THR A 487 -9.42 24.78 10.13
C THR A 487 -8.57 24.24 11.30
N GLN A 488 -8.03 25.08 12.19
CA GLN A 488 -7.22 24.59 13.34
C GLN A 488 -7.86 23.44 14.16
N SER A 489 -9.15 23.16 14.00
CA SER A 489 -9.92 22.05 14.55
C SER A 489 -9.84 20.70 13.82
N ALA A 490 -9.28 20.61 12.61
CA ALA A 490 -9.33 19.39 11.80
C ALA A 490 -8.04 18.59 11.75
N ASP A 491 -6.93 19.18 12.17
CA ASP A 491 -5.75 18.37 12.40
C ASP A 491 -6.07 17.34 13.47
N PRO A 492 -5.60 16.10 13.30
CA PRO A 492 -5.92 15.06 14.23
C PRO A 492 -5.41 15.48 15.61
N SER A 493 -6.31 15.47 16.61
CA SER A 493 -5.93 15.81 17.98
C SER A 493 -4.93 14.77 18.46
N VAL A 494 -3.89 15.24 19.17
CA VAL A 494 -2.83 14.37 19.67
C VAL A 494 -2.82 14.36 21.18
N GLU A 495 -2.82 13.16 21.76
CA GLU A 495 -2.47 12.88 23.15
C GLU A 495 -1.02 12.38 23.20
N PHE A 496 -0.16 13.07 23.93
CA PHE A 496 1.20 12.60 24.19
C PHE A 496 1.21 11.71 25.44
N VAL A 497 1.71 10.50 25.29
CA VAL A 497 1.94 9.58 26.41
C VAL A 497 3.45 9.42 26.56
N GLU A 498 4.01 10.06 27.60
CA GLU A 498 5.38 9.81 28.00
C GLU A 498 5.47 8.46 28.70
N LEU A 499 6.20 7.53 28.08
CA LEU A 499 6.62 6.31 28.78
C LEU A 499 7.78 6.68 29.72
N PRO A 500 7.86 6.10 30.92
CA PRO A 500 8.95 6.34 31.85
C PRO A 500 10.29 6.11 31.15
N ASP A 501 11.23 7.05 31.25
CA ASP A 501 12.58 6.83 30.74
C ASP A 501 13.23 5.71 31.58
N PRO A 502 13.54 4.54 31.00
CA PRO A 502 14.14 3.44 31.75
C PRO A 502 15.52 3.80 32.33
N ASN A 503 16.11 4.93 31.91
CA ASN A 503 17.37 5.43 32.40
C ASN A 503 17.26 6.65 33.32
N ASP A 504 16.06 7.14 33.67
CA ASP A 504 15.93 8.22 34.64
C ASP A 504 16.27 7.68 36.05
N PRO A 505 17.41 8.07 36.64
CA PRO A 505 17.80 7.60 37.97
C PRO A 505 16.88 8.12 39.08
N ASN A 506 15.98 9.08 38.77
CA ASN A 506 15.02 9.66 39.71
C ASN A 506 13.61 9.10 39.54
N ASP A 507 13.36 8.16 38.62
CA ASP A 507 12.05 7.49 38.55
C ASP A 507 11.84 6.72 39.87
N PRO A 508 10.86 7.09 40.70
CA PRO A 508 10.58 6.40 41.97
C PRO A 508 10.13 4.94 41.77
N ASN A 509 9.78 4.55 40.54
CA ASN A 509 9.46 3.17 40.14
C ASN A 509 10.62 2.46 39.45
N GLY A 510 11.81 3.08 39.38
CA GLY A 510 13.03 2.57 38.76
C GLY A 510 13.43 1.21 39.31
N GLY A 511 12.90 0.15 38.70
CA GLY A 511 13.16 -1.25 39.04
C GLY A 511 11.95 -2.15 39.22
N GLN A 512 10.70 -1.63 39.22
CA GLN A 512 9.51 -2.47 39.17
C GLN A 512 8.60 -2.07 38.01
N MET A 513 8.62 -2.87 36.94
CA MET A 513 7.61 -2.86 35.89
C MET A 513 6.26 -3.24 36.52
N LEU A 514 5.49 -2.23 36.93
CA LEU A 514 4.12 -2.39 37.38
C LEU A 514 3.22 -2.43 36.14
N GLY A 515 2.57 -3.58 35.94
CA GLY A 515 1.50 -3.72 34.96
C GLY A 515 0.39 -2.69 35.19
N ALA A 516 -0.26 -2.31 34.11
CA ALA A 516 -1.37 -1.38 34.06
C ALA A 516 -2.38 -1.64 35.19
N ARG A 517 -2.32 -0.84 36.26
CA ARG A 517 -3.42 -0.70 37.21
C ARG A 517 -4.18 0.54 36.82
N ALA A 518 -5.41 0.35 36.34
CA ALA A 518 -6.43 1.38 36.36
C ALA A 518 -6.56 1.87 37.81
N LEU A 519 -6.07 3.08 38.08
CA LEU A 519 -6.22 3.77 39.35
C LEU A 519 -7.65 4.31 39.44
N GLU A 520 -8.57 3.51 39.99
CA GLU A 520 -9.72 4.06 40.70
C GLU A 520 -9.22 4.67 42.01
N GLY A 521 -8.96 5.98 42.00
CA GLY A 521 -8.48 6.73 43.14
C GLY A 521 -8.86 8.20 43.02
N THR A 522 -9.70 8.64 43.95
CA THR A 522 -10.26 10.00 44.13
C THR A 522 -9.25 11.13 43.90
N LEU A 523 -9.56 11.99 42.92
CA LEU A 523 -8.87 13.23 42.59
C LEU A 523 -9.29 14.34 43.55
N ASP A 524 -8.34 14.88 44.31
CA ASP A 524 -8.34 16.27 44.76
C ASP A 524 -7.07 16.94 44.22
N GLU A 525 -7.31 17.99 43.42
CA GLU A 525 -6.47 19.15 43.06
C GLU A 525 -5.22 18.99 42.15
N GLU A 526 -5.28 19.74 41.04
CA GLU A 526 -4.23 20.11 40.06
C GLU A 526 -3.66 18.99 39.19
N GLN A 527 -4.49 18.46 38.29
CA GLN A 527 -4.06 17.81 37.06
C GLN A 527 -4.18 18.84 35.94
N ASP A 528 -3.06 19.24 35.33
CA ASP A 528 -3.08 20.02 34.09
C ASP A 528 -3.93 19.24 33.07
N ASP A 529 -5.05 19.83 32.64
CA ASP A 529 -5.88 19.26 31.59
C ASP A 529 -4.99 18.96 30.36
N PRO A 530 -5.11 17.78 29.72
CA PRO A 530 -4.37 17.51 28.49
C PRO A 530 -4.70 18.63 27.49
N VAL A 531 -3.66 19.22 26.87
CA VAL A 531 -3.81 20.28 25.87
C VAL A 531 -4.45 19.68 24.62
N LEU A 532 -5.77 19.55 24.63
CA LEU A 532 -6.58 19.12 23.51
C LEU A 532 -6.41 20.14 22.38
N GLY A 533 -5.81 19.71 21.26
CA GLY A 533 -5.64 20.52 20.05
C GLY A 533 -4.20 20.74 19.58
N GLU A 534 -3.19 20.09 20.17
CA GLU A 534 -1.84 20.11 19.59
C GLU A 534 -1.76 19.24 18.33
N ARG A 535 -1.14 19.81 17.29
CA ARG A 535 -0.89 19.15 16.00
C ARG A 535 0.36 18.28 16.11
N PHE A 536 0.37 17.11 15.48
CA PHE A 536 1.62 16.36 15.36
C PHE A 536 2.61 17.14 14.49
N THR A 537 3.71 17.54 15.13
CA THR A 537 4.84 18.20 14.48
C THR A 537 6.13 17.67 15.08
N MET A 538 7.05 17.26 14.22
CA MET A 538 8.38 16.81 14.60
C MET A 538 9.44 17.65 13.88
N THR A 539 10.24 18.37 14.66
CA THR A 539 11.41 19.09 14.15
C THR A 539 12.64 18.20 14.17
N TYR A 540 13.45 18.25 13.11
CA TYR A 540 14.72 17.55 13.02
C TYR A 540 15.80 18.46 12.41
N GLY A 541 17.05 18.22 12.79
CA GLY A 541 18.20 18.94 12.28
C GLY A 541 18.64 18.38 10.93
N SER A 542 19.44 19.15 10.19
CA SER A 542 19.96 18.76 8.87
C SER A 542 20.90 17.55 8.90
N SER A 543 21.44 17.20 10.07
CA SER A 543 22.29 16.03 10.27
C SER A 543 21.54 14.80 10.79
N HIS A 544 20.22 14.90 11.02
CA HIS A 544 19.43 13.76 11.49
C HIS A 544 18.96 12.92 10.30
N GLN A 545 19.14 11.61 10.42
CA GLN A 545 18.49 10.66 9.54
C GLN A 545 17.10 10.36 10.11
N VAL A 546 16.07 10.63 9.31
CA VAL A 546 14.67 10.34 9.67
C VAL A 546 14.33 8.97 9.11
N CYS A 547 13.54 8.17 9.81
CA CYS A 547 12.99 6.91 9.29
C CYS A 547 11.49 6.99 9.38
N VAL A 548 10.73 6.46 8.40
CA VAL A 548 9.26 6.38 8.48
C VAL A 548 8.80 5.02 8.01
N SER A 549 7.90 4.40 8.77
CA SER A 549 7.10 3.28 8.29
C SER A 549 5.64 3.49 8.64
N ALA A 550 4.75 3.20 7.69
CA ALA A 550 3.31 3.34 7.83
C ALA A 550 2.62 2.00 7.60
N SER A 551 1.64 1.67 8.44
CA SER A 551 0.73 0.55 8.17
C SER A 551 -0.43 1.08 7.34
N GLN A 552 -0.47 0.69 6.07
CA GLN A 552 -1.62 0.92 5.20
C GLN A 552 -2.50 -0.32 5.32
N ALA A 553 -3.46 -0.25 6.25
CA ALA A 553 -4.45 -1.29 6.39
C ALA A 553 -5.14 -1.52 5.04
N THR A 554 -5.03 -2.76 4.57
CA THR A 554 -5.79 -3.44 3.50
C THR A 554 -5.49 -3.17 2.01
N ASN A 555 -5.14 -1.97 1.53
CA ASN A 555 -5.23 -1.71 0.07
C ASN A 555 -3.95 -1.37 -0.71
N ALA A 556 -2.75 -1.63 -0.17
CA ALA A 556 -1.51 -1.26 -0.88
C ALA A 556 -0.57 -2.41 -1.21
N THR A 557 0.04 -2.28 -2.39
CA THR A 557 1.07 -3.14 -3.00
C THR A 557 2.48 -2.84 -2.48
N THR A 558 2.66 -1.78 -1.68
CA THR A 558 3.98 -1.33 -1.26
C THR A 558 4.00 -0.98 0.23
N PRO A 559 4.57 -1.83 1.11
CA PRO A 559 4.88 -1.41 2.46
C PRO A 559 5.94 -0.30 2.39
N TRP A 560 5.66 0.83 3.03
CA TRP A 560 6.63 1.93 3.17
C TRP A 560 7.66 1.49 4.20
N SER A 561 8.63 0.72 3.73
CA SER A 561 9.86 0.36 4.45
C SER A 561 10.98 0.33 3.44
N GLY A 562 11.38 1.52 3.00
CA GLY A 562 12.53 1.64 2.13
C GLY A 562 13.77 1.85 2.96
N ARG A 563 14.04 3.10 3.31
CA ARG A 563 15.30 3.53 3.93
C ARG A 563 15.11 4.80 4.74
N CYS A 564 15.94 4.97 5.74
CA CYS A 564 16.06 6.23 6.45
C CYS A 564 16.76 7.27 5.57
N SER A 565 16.58 8.57 5.85
CA SER A 565 16.87 9.62 4.90
C SER A 565 18.37 9.81 4.88
N ASN A 566 18.92 10.25 3.75
CA ASN A 566 20.34 10.55 3.66
C ASN A 566 20.55 12.07 3.51
N GLU A 567 21.79 12.51 3.74
CA GLU A 567 22.16 13.93 3.70
C GLU A 567 21.81 14.62 2.37
N ASP A 568 21.76 13.86 1.26
CA ASP A 568 21.48 14.35 -0.09
C ASP A 568 19.99 14.29 -0.50
N ARG A 569 19.15 13.52 0.20
CA ARG A 569 17.71 13.32 -0.04
C ARG A 569 16.98 13.13 1.30
N GLN A 570 16.88 14.23 2.05
CA GLN A 570 16.24 14.25 3.37
C GLN A 570 14.74 13.88 3.32
N THR A 571 14.15 13.87 2.13
CA THR A 571 12.75 13.60 1.84
C THR A 571 12.51 12.27 1.12
N LEU A 572 13.48 11.35 1.14
CA LEU A 572 13.39 10.03 0.47
C LEU A 572 12.07 9.28 0.72
N TYR A 573 11.42 9.50 1.88
CA TYR A 573 10.08 8.98 2.19
C TYR A 573 9.03 9.29 1.14
N LEU A 574 9.11 10.46 0.51
CA LEU A 574 8.10 11.02 -0.39
C LEU A 574 8.43 10.76 -1.86
N ASP A 575 9.66 10.33 -2.15
CA ASP A 575 10.26 10.39 -3.48
C ASP A 575 10.77 9.04 -4.00
N THR A 576 10.71 7.95 -3.22
CA THR A 576 11.22 6.64 -3.66
C THR A 576 10.18 5.54 -3.63
N GLY A 577 9.47 5.39 -4.73
CA GLY A 577 9.42 4.05 -5.29
C GLY A 577 10.77 3.69 -5.94
N LEU A 578 11.12 2.44 -5.69
CA LEU A 578 12.35 1.69 -6.03
C LEU A 578 13.69 2.22 -5.46
N PRO A 579 14.54 1.33 -4.88
CA PRO A 579 15.90 1.66 -4.47
C PRO A 579 16.74 2.16 -5.65
N GLU A 580 17.73 3.03 -5.38
CA GLU A 580 18.68 3.59 -6.37
C GLU A 580 19.40 2.55 -7.27
N GLY A 581 19.40 1.27 -6.88
CA GLY A 581 19.91 0.16 -7.70
C GLY A 581 19.03 -0.23 -8.90
N GLU A 582 17.80 0.29 -8.99
CA GLU A 582 16.83 -0.04 -10.04
C GLU A 582 16.41 1.16 -10.91
N GLN A 583 16.94 2.36 -10.66
CA GLN A 583 16.78 3.49 -11.56
C GLN A 583 17.55 3.20 -12.87
N PRO A 584 16.95 3.39 -14.06
CA PRO A 584 17.68 3.22 -15.31
C PRO A 584 18.86 4.19 -15.33
N ARG A 585 20.08 3.65 -15.43
CA ARG A 585 21.30 4.44 -15.62
C ARG A 585 21.36 5.11 -16.98
#